data_AF-A0A4S2JPC2-F1
#
_entry.id   AF-A0A4S2JPC2-F1
#
_cell.length_a   1.000
_cell.length_b   1.000
_cell.length_c   1.000
_cell.angle_alpha   90.00
_cell.angle_beta   90.00
_cell.angle_gamma   90.00
#
_symmetry.space_group_name_H-M   'P 1'
#
loop_
_entity.id
_entity.type
_entity.pdbx_description
1 polymer ?
#
loop_
_entity_poly.entity_id
_entity_poly.type
_entity_poly.pdbx_seq_one_letter_code
_entity_poly.pdbx_strand_id
1 'polypeptide(L)'
;MESADKGNVRTKENVSEILELAAIKESDLNAVTQCLYPMKDHQIDDLILLEVKETKPDLSSLSTLLDSSSFNGLEYESTIDQKALYSWERLQNELQASDYELKQALSDFLIADLDGYLRLISFDIEARSLNFMLDYFGEQSWELDEVDKESTYECLKELIHEPVFDIIFKRYTEVSTKTKDDGSPLYMYNEKKCCAMIAKVLLAASPVTEYKEFMETWSIGIPEKMQVKKEYLYGLALVTYNTSKMQKEIVSCPEADLPNNIHDRLNELFQIKAKWTVEEITPYIMRFTKGAMNVNALLTKYARCSTKNGIKYYGSKHGK
;
A
#
# COMPACT_ATOMS: atom_id res chain seq x y z
N MET A 1 2.83 -36.05 26.43
CA MET A 1 4.18 -35.70 25.97
C MET A 1 4.63 -36.82 25.04
N GLU A 2 4.07 -36.84 23.83
CA GLU A 2 4.47 -37.79 22.80
C GLU A 2 5.84 -37.38 22.26
N SER A 3 6.75 -38.34 22.21
CA SER A 3 8.08 -38.19 21.65
C SER A 3 7.97 -37.77 20.19
N ALA A 4 8.61 -36.65 19.84
CA ALA A 4 8.87 -36.30 18.45
C ALA A 4 9.51 -37.51 17.75
N ASP A 5 8.77 -38.08 16.80
CA ASP A 5 9.25 -39.14 15.92
C ASP A 5 10.56 -38.67 15.30
N LYS A 6 11.63 -39.45 15.46
CA LYS A 6 12.95 -39.14 14.89
C LYS A 6 12.83 -39.34 13.39
N GLY A 7 12.33 -38.30 12.74
CA GLY A 7 11.99 -38.27 11.33
C GLY A 7 13.15 -38.76 10.47
N ASN A 8 12.79 -39.41 9.37
CA ASN A 8 13.64 -39.70 8.22
C ASN A 8 14.46 -38.45 7.82
N VAL A 9 15.65 -38.29 8.41
CA VAL A 9 16.61 -37.29 7.96
C VAL A 9 17.25 -37.85 6.69
N ARG A 10 16.79 -37.35 5.53
CA ARG A 10 17.38 -37.71 4.24
C ARG A 10 18.84 -37.26 4.23
N THR A 11 19.76 -38.14 3.86
CA THR A 11 21.17 -37.78 3.71
C THR A 11 21.42 -37.19 2.33
N LYS A 12 22.57 -36.54 2.13
CA LYS A 12 22.96 -35.97 0.84
C LYS A 12 23.00 -37.05 -0.25
N GLU A 13 23.44 -38.25 0.12
CA GLU A 13 23.51 -39.42 -0.74
C GLU A 13 22.12 -39.86 -1.23
N ASN A 14 21.11 -39.83 -0.36
CA ASN A 14 19.74 -40.14 -0.76
C ASN A 14 19.19 -39.12 -1.77
N VAL A 15 19.58 -37.85 -1.69
CA VAL A 15 19.16 -36.84 -2.65
C VAL A 15 19.85 -37.05 -4.00
N SER A 16 21.16 -37.33 -3.99
CA SER A 16 21.92 -37.61 -5.22
C SER A 16 21.39 -38.82 -5.99
N GLU A 17 21.05 -39.91 -5.30
CA GLU A 17 20.48 -41.12 -5.91
C GLU A 17 19.13 -40.84 -6.59
N ILE A 18 18.27 -40.01 -5.98
CA ILE A 18 16.98 -39.63 -6.56
C ILE A 18 17.18 -38.79 -7.82
N LEU A 19 18.13 -37.86 -7.82
CA LEU A 19 18.43 -37.03 -8.99
C LEU A 19 18.96 -37.84 -10.16
N GLU A 20 19.81 -38.84 -9.89
CA GLU A 20 20.28 -39.79 -10.90
C GLU A 20 19.12 -40.60 -11.50
N LEU A 21 18.25 -41.15 -10.65
CA LEU A 21 17.07 -41.91 -11.09
C LEU A 21 16.10 -41.06 -11.92
N ALA A 22 15.95 -39.79 -11.58
CA ALA A 22 15.09 -38.84 -12.30
C ALA A 22 15.78 -38.18 -13.52
N ALA A 23 17.04 -38.53 -13.81
CA ALA A 23 17.86 -37.92 -14.87
C ALA A 23 17.98 -36.38 -14.80
N ILE A 24 17.96 -35.82 -13.58
CA ILE A 24 18.10 -34.38 -13.32
C ILE A 24 19.54 -34.10 -12.87
N LYS A 25 20.18 -33.07 -13.43
CA LYS A 25 21.49 -32.64 -12.95
C LYS A 25 21.33 -31.79 -11.68
N GLU A 26 22.19 -32.00 -10.70
CA GLU A 26 22.23 -31.18 -9.48
C GLU A 26 22.41 -29.69 -9.78
N SER A 27 23.10 -29.34 -10.88
CA SER A 27 23.25 -27.96 -11.37
C SER A 27 21.94 -27.28 -11.76
N ASP A 28 20.91 -28.07 -12.04
CA ASP A 28 19.63 -27.58 -12.55
C ASP A 28 18.63 -27.34 -11.40
N LEU A 29 19.03 -27.65 -10.15
CA LEU A 29 18.22 -27.46 -8.95
C LEU A 29 18.37 -26.06 -8.36
N ASN A 30 17.25 -25.50 -7.93
CA ASN A 30 17.23 -24.30 -7.10
C ASN A 30 17.41 -24.64 -5.60
N ALA A 31 17.71 -23.62 -4.79
CA ALA A 31 18.14 -23.76 -3.38
C ALA A 31 17.17 -24.53 -2.46
N VAL A 32 15.90 -24.69 -2.85
CA VAL A 32 14.91 -25.50 -2.13
C VAL A 32 14.15 -26.40 -3.11
N THR A 33 14.60 -27.64 -3.26
CA THR A 33 13.92 -28.67 -4.06
C THR A 33 13.44 -29.79 -3.14
N GLN A 34 12.17 -30.20 -3.24
CA GLN A 34 11.62 -31.33 -2.47
C GLN A 34 11.17 -32.45 -3.41
N CYS A 35 11.68 -33.66 -3.17
CA CYS A 35 11.21 -34.88 -3.84
C CYS A 35 10.06 -35.49 -3.03
N LEU A 36 8.87 -35.62 -3.62
CA LEU A 36 7.73 -36.32 -3.02
C LEU A 36 7.58 -37.72 -3.65
N TYR A 37 7.28 -38.70 -2.81
CA TYR A 37 6.91 -40.05 -3.24
C TYR A 37 5.39 -40.20 -3.12
N PRO A 38 4.68 -40.67 -4.16
CA PRO A 38 3.32 -41.14 -3.97
C PRO A 38 3.34 -42.38 -3.07
N MET A 39 2.71 -42.28 -1.89
CA MET A 39 2.50 -43.39 -0.97
C MET A 39 1.44 -44.34 -1.55
N LYS A 40 1.83 -45.15 -2.57
CA LYS A 40 1.27 -46.47 -2.92
C LYS A 40 1.96 -47.03 -4.16
N ASP A 41 2.54 -48.21 -3.99
CA ASP A 41 2.98 -49.20 -4.98
C ASP A 41 3.54 -48.72 -6.35
N HIS A 42 4.86 -48.51 -6.36
CA HIS A 42 5.83 -48.93 -7.38
C HIS A 42 5.44 -48.86 -8.87
N GLN A 43 5.78 -47.74 -9.52
CA GLN A 43 6.75 -47.70 -10.62
C GLN A 43 7.65 -46.45 -10.43
N ILE A 44 8.96 -46.59 -10.69
CA ILE A 44 9.96 -45.49 -10.62
C ILE A 44 9.61 -44.37 -11.63
N ASP A 45 8.79 -44.68 -12.64
CA ASP A 45 8.33 -43.76 -13.67
C ASP A 45 7.34 -42.68 -13.17
N ASP A 46 6.88 -42.75 -11.91
CA ASP A 46 5.96 -41.76 -11.30
C ASP A 46 6.67 -40.76 -10.35
N LEU A 47 7.97 -40.51 -10.56
CA LEU A 47 8.73 -39.50 -9.82
C LEU A 47 8.28 -38.08 -10.22
N ILE A 48 7.64 -37.37 -9.29
CA ILE A 48 7.31 -35.95 -9.44
C ILE A 48 8.32 -35.12 -8.64
N LEU A 49 9.15 -34.37 -9.35
CA LEU A 49 9.98 -33.33 -8.75
C LEU A 49 9.15 -32.07 -8.55
N LEU A 50 9.03 -31.59 -7.32
CA LEU A 50 8.45 -30.28 -7.03
C LEU A 50 9.57 -29.32 -6.66
N GLU A 51 9.80 -28.37 -7.55
CA GLU A 51 10.69 -27.24 -7.31
C GLU A 51 9.90 -26.13 -6.61
N VAL A 52 10.41 -25.64 -5.47
CA VAL A 52 9.81 -24.52 -4.77
C VAL A 52 10.53 -23.25 -5.17
N LYS A 53 9.78 -22.28 -5.68
CA LYS A 53 10.29 -20.97 -6.04
C LYS A 53 9.76 -19.92 -5.07
N GLU A 54 10.66 -19.11 -4.53
CA GLU A 54 10.26 -17.94 -3.76
C GLU A 54 9.36 -17.03 -4.63
N THR A 55 8.18 -16.74 -4.12
CA THR A 55 7.20 -15.86 -4.75
C THR A 55 6.80 -14.74 -3.81
N LYS A 56 6.32 -13.62 -4.38
CA LYS A 56 5.67 -12.58 -3.59
C LYS A 56 4.24 -13.01 -3.25
N PRO A 57 3.69 -12.53 -2.13
CA PRO A 57 2.30 -12.81 -1.79
C PRO A 57 1.40 -12.17 -2.86
N ASP A 58 0.40 -12.92 -3.31
CA ASP A 58 -0.63 -12.38 -4.20
C ASP A 58 -1.72 -11.73 -3.35
N LEU A 59 -1.57 -10.43 -3.14
CA LEU A 59 -2.51 -9.61 -2.38
C LEU A 59 -3.46 -8.82 -3.29
N SER A 60 -3.50 -9.12 -4.59
CA SER A 60 -4.26 -8.35 -5.57
C SER A 60 -5.77 -8.38 -5.31
N SER A 61 -6.27 -9.48 -4.75
CA SER A 61 -7.68 -9.70 -4.42
C SER A 61 -8.06 -9.26 -3.00
N LEU A 62 -7.10 -8.94 -2.13
CA LEU A 62 -7.35 -8.69 -0.69
C LEU A 62 -8.43 -7.63 -0.46
N SER A 63 -8.33 -6.47 -1.14
CA SER A 63 -9.34 -5.43 -1.05
C SER A 63 -10.70 -5.91 -1.54
N THR A 64 -10.74 -6.63 -2.67
CA THR A 64 -11.97 -7.15 -3.27
C THR A 64 -12.66 -8.18 -2.37
N LEU A 65 -11.90 -9.04 -1.68
CA LEU A 65 -12.45 -10.03 -0.74
C LEU A 65 -13.17 -9.35 0.42
N LEU A 66 -12.58 -8.28 0.96
CA LEU A 66 -13.08 -7.59 2.15
C LEU A 66 -14.09 -6.46 1.85
N ASP A 67 -14.24 -6.05 0.59
CA ASP A 67 -15.05 -4.90 0.18
C ASP A 67 -16.52 -5.01 0.63
N SER A 68 -17.10 -6.20 0.44
CA SER A 68 -18.49 -6.51 0.80
C SER A 68 -18.79 -6.45 2.30
N SER A 69 -17.75 -6.54 3.13
CA SER A 69 -17.80 -6.43 4.58
C SER A 69 -16.89 -5.30 5.06
N SER A 70 -16.71 -4.24 4.29
CA SER A 70 -15.92 -3.08 4.74
C SER A 70 -16.55 -2.43 5.97
N PHE A 71 -15.74 -1.78 6.80
CA PHE A 71 -16.23 -0.99 7.93
C PHE A 71 -16.59 0.41 7.45
N ASN A 72 -17.87 0.76 7.57
CA ASN A 72 -18.43 2.05 7.12
C ASN A 72 -19.00 2.89 8.26
N GLY A 73 -18.80 2.47 9.52
CA GLY A 73 -19.37 3.08 10.71
C GLY A 73 -20.18 2.07 11.53
N LEU A 74 -20.19 2.26 12.85
CA LEU A 74 -20.90 1.36 13.79
C LEU A 74 -22.40 1.28 13.48
N GLU A 75 -22.97 2.36 12.97
CA GLU A 75 -24.37 2.47 12.59
C GLU A 75 -24.77 1.51 11.46
N TYR A 76 -23.82 1.06 10.62
CA TYR A 76 -24.08 0.15 9.51
C TYR A 76 -23.81 -1.33 9.84
N GLU A 77 -23.18 -1.62 10.98
CA GLU A 77 -22.74 -2.98 11.34
C GLU A 77 -23.90 -3.99 11.42
N SER A 78 -25.08 -3.54 11.86
CA SER A 78 -26.28 -4.38 11.93
C SER A 78 -26.78 -4.88 10.57
N THR A 79 -26.35 -4.26 9.46
CA THR A 79 -26.80 -4.60 8.11
C THR A 79 -25.88 -5.58 7.39
N ILE A 80 -24.74 -5.92 8.00
CA ILE A 80 -23.71 -6.74 7.37
C ILE A 80 -24.08 -8.22 7.48
N ASP A 81 -23.99 -8.93 6.36
CA ASP A 81 -24.13 -10.39 6.36
C ASP A 81 -22.94 -11.02 7.10
N GLN A 82 -23.21 -11.71 8.19
CA GLN A 82 -22.19 -12.41 8.97
C GLN A 82 -21.39 -13.42 8.14
N LYS A 83 -21.96 -13.97 7.05
CA LYS A 83 -21.25 -14.88 6.15
C LYS A 83 -20.24 -14.18 5.24
N ALA A 84 -20.39 -12.88 5.04
CA ALA A 84 -19.44 -12.07 4.28
C ALA A 84 -18.20 -11.70 5.11
N LEU A 85 -18.28 -11.78 6.44
CA LEU A 85 -17.16 -11.46 7.32
C LEU A 85 -15.99 -12.44 7.15
N TYR A 86 -14.78 -11.90 7.26
CA TYR A 86 -13.53 -12.67 7.18
C TYR A 86 -12.88 -12.77 8.54
N SER A 87 -12.66 -14.00 9.01
CA SER A 87 -11.74 -14.26 10.11
C SER A 87 -10.31 -14.34 9.60
N TRP A 88 -9.35 -14.30 10.53
CA TRP A 88 -7.94 -14.56 10.22
C TRP A 88 -7.74 -15.91 9.53
N GLU A 89 -8.35 -16.99 10.04
CA GLU A 89 -8.26 -18.33 9.46
C GLU A 89 -8.82 -18.40 8.04
N ARG A 90 -9.97 -17.74 7.79
CA ARG A 90 -10.55 -17.69 6.44
C ARG A 90 -9.61 -16.97 5.48
N LEU A 91 -9.06 -15.84 5.88
CA LEU A 91 -8.13 -15.08 5.06
C LEU A 91 -6.85 -15.88 4.72
N GLN A 92 -6.29 -16.59 5.70
CA GLN A 92 -5.13 -17.46 5.50
C GLN A 92 -5.39 -18.59 4.49
N ASN A 93 -6.59 -19.16 4.49
CA ASN A 93 -6.94 -20.26 3.58
C ASN A 93 -7.21 -19.79 2.14
N GLU A 94 -7.61 -18.52 1.96
CA GLU A 94 -7.95 -17.96 0.64
C GLU A 94 -6.78 -17.22 -0.02
N LEU A 95 -5.83 -16.69 0.75
CA LEU A 95 -4.68 -15.94 0.23
C LEU A 95 -3.37 -16.71 0.34
N GLN A 96 -2.63 -16.74 -0.77
CA GLN A 96 -1.28 -17.32 -0.82
C GLN A 96 -0.25 -16.32 -0.29
N ALA A 97 -0.14 -16.25 1.03
CA ALA A 97 0.82 -15.40 1.73
C ALA A 97 1.19 -16.02 3.08
N SER A 98 2.40 -15.73 3.57
CA SER A 98 2.77 -16.08 4.93
C SER A 98 2.04 -15.20 5.96
N ASP A 99 1.96 -15.67 7.20
CA ASP A 99 1.38 -14.90 8.31
C ASP A 99 2.01 -13.52 8.49
N TYR A 100 3.33 -13.43 8.26
CA TYR A 100 4.05 -12.17 8.34
C TYR A 100 3.59 -11.21 7.24
N GLU A 101 3.50 -11.70 6.00
CA GLU A 101 3.06 -10.91 4.84
C GLU A 101 1.60 -10.48 4.98
N LEU A 102 0.72 -11.35 5.47
CA LEU A 102 -0.68 -11.01 5.74
C LEU A 102 -0.78 -9.93 6.81
N LYS A 103 -0.04 -10.04 7.93
CA LYS A 103 -0.03 -9.00 8.98
C LYS A 103 0.46 -7.64 8.48
N GLN A 104 1.47 -7.64 7.61
CA GLN A 104 1.91 -6.41 6.93
C GLN A 104 0.80 -5.86 6.04
N ALA A 105 0.15 -6.72 5.25
CA ALA A 105 -0.96 -6.34 4.38
C ALA A 105 -2.13 -5.72 5.16
N LEU A 106 -2.47 -6.23 6.35
CA LEU A 106 -3.52 -5.61 7.18
C LEU A 106 -3.23 -4.13 7.45
N SER A 107 -1.98 -3.81 7.80
CA SER A 107 -1.56 -2.42 8.03
C SER A 107 -1.54 -1.59 6.75
N ASP A 108 -1.02 -2.16 5.65
CA ASP A 108 -0.88 -1.46 4.36
C ASP A 108 -2.23 -1.13 3.74
N PHE A 109 -3.22 -2.00 3.91
CA PHE A 109 -4.56 -1.85 3.35
C PHE A 109 -5.57 -1.20 4.32
N LEU A 110 -5.16 -0.84 5.54
CA LEU A 110 -6.05 -0.29 6.57
C LEU A 110 -7.17 -1.28 6.96
N ILE A 111 -6.78 -2.51 7.30
CA ILE A 111 -7.70 -3.56 7.74
C ILE A 111 -7.58 -3.72 9.26
N ALA A 112 -8.65 -3.40 9.97
CA ALA A 112 -8.72 -3.55 11.42
C ALA A 112 -9.39 -4.88 11.81
N ASP A 113 -9.02 -5.41 12.98
CA ASP A 113 -9.73 -6.52 13.62
C ASP A 113 -10.84 -5.95 14.50
N LEU A 114 -12.10 -6.23 14.15
CA LEU A 114 -13.28 -5.86 14.92
C LEU A 114 -13.97 -7.16 15.34
N ASP A 115 -13.89 -7.46 16.64
CA ASP A 115 -14.51 -8.63 17.26
C ASP A 115 -14.15 -9.97 16.60
N GLY A 116 -12.90 -10.13 16.16
CA GLY A 116 -12.38 -11.34 15.51
C GLY A 116 -12.58 -11.38 14.00
N TYR A 117 -13.11 -10.29 13.41
CA TYR A 117 -13.32 -10.15 11.98
C TYR A 117 -12.46 -9.04 11.40
N LEU A 118 -11.83 -9.33 10.27
CA LEU A 118 -10.98 -8.42 9.52
C LEU A 118 -11.83 -7.51 8.64
N ARG A 119 -11.74 -6.20 8.87
CA ARG A 119 -12.58 -5.19 8.24
C ARG A 119 -11.73 -4.15 7.54
N LEU A 120 -11.90 -4.04 6.22
CA LEU A 120 -11.30 -2.96 5.44
C LEU A 120 -11.97 -1.64 5.84
N ILE A 121 -11.20 -0.68 6.35
CA ILE A 121 -11.73 0.64 6.71
C ILE A 121 -12.03 1.42 5.43
N SER A 122 -13.25 1.93 5.29
CA SER A 122 -13.65 2.67 4.11
C SER A 122 -12.99 4.06 4.05
N PHE A 123 -12.91 4.61 2.83
CA PHE A 123 -12.35 5.94 2.59
C PHE A 123 -13.02 7.03 3.44
N ASP A 124 -14.35 6.98 3.57
CA ASP A 124 -15.11 7.99 4.32
C ASP A 124 -14.80 7.95 5.81
N ILE A 125 -14.63 6.74 6.38
CA ILE A 125 -14.23 6.58 7.77
C ILE A 125 -12.79 7.02 7.97
N GLU A 126 -11.86 6.59 7.10
CA GLU A 126 -10.47 7.05 7.15
C GLU A 126 -10.38 8.58 7.13
N ALA A 127 -11.08 9.22 6.19
CA ALA A 127 -11.10 10.67 6.01
C ALA A 127 -11.66 11.39 7.24
N ARG A 128 -12.82 10.94 7.74
CA ARG A 128 -13.50 11.56 8.87
C ARG A 128 -12.69 11.43 10.15
N SER A 129 -12.21 10.23 10.45
CA SER A 129 -11.40 9.96 11.64
C SER A 129 -10.10 10.76 11.62
N LEU A 130 -9.40 10.83 10.48
CA LEU A 130 -8.21 11.67 10.38
C LEU A 130 -8.51 13.15 10.60
N ASN A 131 -9.60 13.68 10.05
CA ASN A 131 -10.00 15.08 10.28
C ASN A 131 -10.19 15.36 11.77
N PHE A 132 -10.93 14.51 12.50
CA PHE A 132 -11.09 14.66 13.95
C PHE A 132 -9.75 14.64 14.71
N MET A 133 -8.83 13.77 14.30
CA MET A 133 -7.48 13.71 14.89
C MET A 133 -6.65 14.98 14.60
N LEU A 134 -6.77 15.56 13.39
CA LEU A 134 -6.07 16.78 13.00
C LEU A 134 -6.67 18.04 13.66
N ASP A 135 -8.00 18.08 13.82
CA ASP A 135 -8.69 19.14 14.54
C ASP A 135 -8.22 19.19 16.00
N TYR A 136 -8.23 18.04 16.69
CA TYR A 136 -7.74 17.93 18.05
C TYR A 136 -6.25 18.32 18.17
N PHE A 137 -5.41 17.87 17.23
CA PHE A 137 -4.01 18.26 17.14
C PHE A 137 -3.83 19.79 17.06
N GLY A 138 -4.64 20.46 16.22
CA GLY A 138 -4.63 21.91 16.09
C GLY A 138 -5.07 22.61 17.37
N GLU A 139 -6.10 22.12 18.05
CA GLU A 139 -6.59 22.66 19.33
C GLU A 139 -5.53 22.58 20.44
N GLN A 140 -4.76 21.50 20.50
CA GLN A 140 -3.68 21.35 21.47
C GLN A 140 -2.45 22.22 21.17
N SER A 141 -2.39 22.87 20.00
CA SER A 141 -1.25 23.67 19.55
C SER A 141 0.08 22.89 19.57
N TRP A 142 0.03 21.57 19.39
CA TRP A 142 1.20 20.69 19.41
C TRP A 142 2.13 20.92 18.21
N GLU A 143 3.44 20.75 18.42
CA GLU A 143 4.34 20.54 17.29
C GLU A 143 4.11 19.18 16.63
N LEU A 144 4.58 19.05 15.38
CA LEU A 144 4.38 17.83 14.58
C LEU A 144 4.80 16.55 15.28
N ASP A 145 5.79 16.60 16.17
CA ASP A 145 6.43 15.49 16.89
C ASP A 145 6.05 15.41 18.38
N GLU A 146 4.97 16.09 18.78
CA GLU A 146 4.47 16.17 20.16
C GLU A 146 3.08 15.54 20.34
N VAL A 147 2.66 14.67 19.42
CA VAL A 147 1.32 14.10 19.43
C VAL A 147 1.18 13.05 20.53
N ASP A 148 0.24 13.25 21.45
CA ASP A 148 -0.10 12.30 22.49
C ASP A 148 -1.24 11.36 22.02
N LYS A 149 -0.93 10.08 21.82
CA LYS A 149 -1.90 9.08 21.36
C LYS A 149 -3.05 8.90 22.36
N GLU A 150 -2.73 8.72 23.63
CA GLU A 150 -3.71 8.45 24.68
C GLU A 150 -4.66 9.63 24.87
N SER A 151 -4.13 10.85 24.89
CA SER A 151 -4.95 12.08 24.99
C SER A 151 -5.85 12.24 23.75
N THR A 152 -5.32 11.94 22.57
CA THR A 152 -6.09 12.01 21.31
C THR A 152 -7.22 10.98 21.32
N TYR A 153 -6.94 9.73 21.73
CA TYR A 153 -7.96 8.70 21.83
C TYR A 153 -9.03 9.04 22.86
N GLU A 154 -8.65 9.48 24.06
CA GLU A 154 -9.59 9.81 25.13
C GLU A 154 -10.56 10.93 24.72
N CYS A 155 -10.09 11.91 23.92
CA CYS A 155 -10.94 12.96 23.35
C CYS A 155 -11.91 12.42 22.28
N LEU A 156 -11.48 11.44 21.49
CA LEU A 156 -12.19 10.99 20.29
C LEU A 156 -12.89 9.62 20.43
N LYS A 157 -12.81 8.95 21.59
CA LYS A 157 -13.33 7.59 21.80
C LYS A 157 -14.84 7.44 21.56
N GLU A 158 -15.61 8.50 21.74
CA GLU A 158 -17.05 8.52 21.46
C GLU A 158 -17.36 8.69 19.96
N LEU A 159 -16.37 9.13 19.17
CA LEU A 159 -16.51 9.42 17.74
C LEU A 159 -15.82 8.35 16.86
N ILE A 160 -14.78 7.70 17.37
CA ILE A 160 -13.96 6.74 16.64
C ILE A 160 -13.81 5.47 17.47
N HIS A 161 -14.26 4.35 16.92
CA HIS A 161 -14.11 3.04 17.53
C HIS A 161 -12.63 2.66 17.69
N GLU A 162 -12.24 2.05 18.82
CA GLU A 162 -10.84 1.85 19.22
C GLU A 162 -9.95 1.14 18.17
N PRO A 163 -10.34 -0.01 17.59
CA PRO A 163 -9.53 -0.66 16.54
C PRO A 163 -9.34 0.22 15.30
N VAL A 164 -10.32 1.08 15.00
CA VAL A 164 -10.29 1.99 13.85
C VAL A 164 -9.38 3.18 14.16
N PHE A 165 -9.46 3.73 15.37
CA PHE A 165 -8.54 4.77 15.83
C PHE A 165 -7.09 4.28 15.74
N ASP A 166 -6.81 3.09 16.28
CA ASP A 166 -5.45 2.55 16.35
C ASP A 166 -4.81 2.37 14.98
N ILE A 167 -5.55 1.81 14.02
CA ILE A 167 -4.99 1.56 12.69
C ILE A 167 -4.79 2.86 11.89
N ILE A 168 -5.72 3.81 12.02
CA ILE A 168 -5.62 5.12 11.37
C ILE A 168 -4.47 5.90 11.99
N PHE A 169 -4.42 6.01 13.31
CA PHE A 169 -3.36 6.70 14.03
C PHE A 169 -1.99 6.14 13.60
N LYS A 170 -1.83 4.82 13.63
CA LYS A 170 -0.61 4.15 13.16
C LYS A 170 -0.27 4.42 11.69
N ARG A 171 -1.26 4.57 10.80
CA ARG A 171 -1.01 4.91 9.39
C ARG A 171 -0.40 6.31 9.25
N TYR A 172 -0.87 7.26 10.04
CA TYR A 172 -0.55 8.67 9.91
C TYR A 172 0.54 9.15 10.86
N THR A 173 0.99 8.33 11.80
CA THR A 173 2.05 8.70 12.76
C THR A 173 3.23 7.74 12.78
N GLU A 174 4.34 8.22 13.33
CA GLU A 174 5.49 7.42 13.73
C GLU A 174 5.93 7.82 15.14
N VAL A 175 6.71 6.96 15.82
CA VAL A 175 7.17 7.26 17.18
C VAL A 175 8.12 8.46 17.14
N SER A 176 7.86 9.46 17.97
CA SER A 176 8.69 10.66 18.10
C SER A 176 9.98 10.35 18.86
N THR A 177 10.99 11.20 18.65
CA THR A 177 12.16 11.24 19.53
C THR A 177 11.86 11.90 20.88
N LYS A 178 10.75 12.63 20.98
CA LYS A 178 10.28 13.24 22.23
C LYS A 178 9.44 12.24 23.03
N THR A 179 9.44 12.43 24.34
CA THR A 179 8.66 11.63 25.29
C THR A 179 7.92 12.55 26.25
N LYS A 180 6.86 12.04 26.86
CA LYS A 180 6.18 12.72 27.96
C LYS A 180 7.06 12.71 29.22
N ASP A 181 6.64 13.46 30.23
CA ASP A 181 7.33 13.55 31.53
C ASP A 181 7.38 12.20 32.27
N ASP A 182 6.41 11.33 32.04
CA ASP A 182 6.34 9.98 32.62
C ASP A 182 7.16 8.93 31.84
N GLY A 183 7.84 9.34 30.76
CA GLY A 183 8.63 8.49 29.88
C GLY A 183 7.83 7.73 28.81
N SER A 184 6.52 7.91 28.73
CA SER A 184 5.70 7.36 27.63
C SER A 184 5.99 8.08 26.30
N PRO A 185 5.83 7.39 25.15
CA PRO A 185 6.20 7.95 23.85
C PRO A 185 5.23 9.04 23.41
N LEU A 186 5.78 10.06 22.73
CA LEU A 186 5.00 10.93 21.85
C LEU A 186 5.13 10.44 20.41
N TYR A 187 4.31 10.99 19.53
CA TYR A 187 4.24 10.60 18.12
C TYR A 187 4.44 11.80 17.22
N MET A 188 4.89 11.52 16.00
CA MET A 188 5.04 12.49 14.93
C MET A 188 4.06 12.21 13.80
N TYR A 189 3.26 13.20 13.41
CA TYR A 189 2.43 13.09 12.22
C TYR A 189 3.28 13.08 10.95
N ASN A 190 2.94 12.17 10.04
CA ASN A 190 3.47 12.17 8.69
C ASN A 190 2.73 13.24 7.86
N GLU A 191 3.27 14.47 7.87
CA GLU A 191 2.70 15.63 7.17
C GLU A 191 2.29 15.31 5.73
N LYS A 192 3.14 14.58 4.98
CA LYS A 192 2.84 14.18 3.60
C LYS A 192 1.57 13.35 3.50
N LYS A 193 1.41 12.33 4.34
CA LYS A 193 0.22 11.46 4.33
C LYS A 193 -1.03 12.25 4.74
N CYS A 194 -0.93 13.07 5.79
CA CYS A 194 -2.06 13.89 6.27
C CYS A 194 -2.54 14.85 5.16
N CYS A 195 -1.63 15.66 4.61
CA CYS A 195 -1.93 16.58 3.52
C CYS A 195 -2.49 15.85 2.28
N ALA A 196 -1.90 14.72 1.91
CA ALA A 196 -2.36 13.92 0.77
C ALA A 196 -3.80 13.39 0.97
N MET A 197 -4.17 13.00 2.19
CA MET A 197 -5.53 12.53 2.48
C MET A 197 -6.55 13.66 2.36
N ILE A 198 -6.28 14.85 2.90
CA ILE A 198 -7.16 16.01 2.74
C ILE A 198 -7.28 16.40 1.26
N ALA A 199 -6.19 16.36 0.50
CA ALA A 199 -6.24 16.57 -0.96
C ALA A 199 -7.15 15.55 -1.66
N LYS A 200 -7.08 14.26 -1.28
CA LYS A 200 -7.97 13.22 -1.85
C LYS A 200 -9.44 13.54 -1.60
N VAL A 201 -9.80 14.01 -0.40
CA VAL A 201 -11.18 14.40 -0.08
C VAL A 201 -11.64 15.56 -0.97
N LEU A 202 -10.81 16.59 -1.15
CA LEU A 202 -11.11 17.72 -2.03
C LEU A 202 -11.27 17.29 -3.50
N LEU A 203 -10.39 16.40 -3.97
CA LEU A 203 -10.43 15.87 -5.34
C LEU A 203 -11.62 14.94 -5.60
N ALA A 204 -12.08 14.21 -4.59
CA ALA A 204 -13.29 13.40 -4.67
C ALA A 204 -14.55 14.28 -4.80
N ALA A 205 -14.57 15.42 -4.10
CA ALA A 205 -15.67 16.38 -4.19
C ALA A 205 -15.64 17.21 -5.49
N SER A 206 -14.44 17.61 -5.94
CA SER A 206 -14.23 18.37 -7.17
C SER A 206 -13.01 17.85 -7.93
N PRO A 207 -13.21 16.99 -8.95
CA PRO A 207 -12.10 16.41 -9.71
C PRO A 207 -11.30 17.43 -10.53
N VAL A 208 -11.83 18.63 -10.78
CA VAL A 208 -11.14 19.69 -11.51
C VAL A 208 -11.44 21.03 -10.85
N THR A 209 -10.42 21.72 -10.36
CA THR A 209 -10.55 23.00 -9.66
C THR A 209 -9.47 23.98 -10.14
N GLU A 210 -9.73 25.29 -10.07
CA GLU A 210 -8.67 26.28 -10.32
C GLU A 210 -7.51 26.07 -9.33
N TYR A 211 -6.26 26.17 -9.81
CA TYR A 211 -5.08 25.94 -8.99
C TYR A 211 -5.06 26.78 -7.70
N LYS A 212 -5.39 28.07 -7.79
CA LYS A 212 -5.35 28.96 -6.61
C LYS A 212 -6.41 28.58 -5.58
N GLU A 213 -7.66 28.46 -6.04
CA GLU A 213 -8.79 28.03 -5.23
C GLU A 213 -8.52 26.70 -4.51
N PHE A 214 -7.99 25.71 -5.24
CA PHE A 214 -7.66 24.41 -4.66
C PHE A 214 -6.56 24.54 -3.61
N MET A 215 -5.46 25.25 -3.90
CA MET A 215 -4.35 25.39 -2.94
C MET A 215 -4.77 26.17 -1.69
N GLU A 216 -5.63 27.18 -1.83
CA GLU A 216 -6.20 27.94 -0.72
C GLU A 216 -7.10 27.05 0.15
N THR A 217 -8.05 26.34 -0.47
CA THR A 217 -8.97 25.42 0.23
C THR A 217 -8.21 24.30 0.93
N TRP A 218 -7.20 23.73 0.26
CA TRP A 218 -6.36 22.69 0.83
C TRP A 218 -5.54 23.21 2.01
N SER A 219 -5.00 24.43 1.93
CA SER A 219 -4.28 25.03 3.05
C SER A 219 -5.19 25.34 4.25
N ILE A 220 -6.46 25.69 4.01
CA ILE A 220 -7.44 25.96 5.09
C ILE A 220 -7.78 24.68 5.85
N GLY A 221 -7.87 23.54 5.15
CA GLY A 221 -8.20 22.24 5.75
C GLY A 221 -7.03 21.56 6.47
N ILE A 222 -5.91 22.25 6.69
CA ILE A 222 -4.69 21.69 7.29
C ILE A 222 -4.32 22.51 8.54
N PRO A 223 -3.94 21.85 9.67
CA PRO A 223 -3.52 22.56 10.87
C PRO A 223 -2.29 23.45 10.66
N GLU A 224 -2.18 24.55 11.42
CA GLU A 224 -1.13 25.59 11.28
C GLU A 224 0.31 25.02 11.28
N LYS A 225 0.55 23.95 12.04
CA LYS A 225 1.86 23.31 12.21
C LYS A 225 2.23 22.38 11.06
N MET A 226 1.39 22.27 10.03
CA MET A 226 1.62 21.50 8.81
C MET A 226 1.61 22.42 7.59
N GLN A 227 2.32 22.01 6.54
CA GLN A 227 2.36 22.75 5.28
C GLN A 227 1.95 21.90 4.08
N VAL A 228 1.07 22.46 3.26
CA VAL A 228 0.74 21.88 1.95
C VAL A 228 1.90 22.07 0.99
N LYS A 229 2.26 20.99 0.29
CA LYS A 229 3.33 20.99 -0.71
C LYS A 229 2.79 20.37 -1.98
N LYS A 230 3.11 20.96 -3.13
CA LYS A 230 2.61 20.46 -4.43
C LYS A 230 3.03 19.01 -4.67
N GLU A 231 4.19 18.63 -4.16
CA GLU A 231 4.76 17.29 -4.22
C GLU A 231 3.90 16.24 -3.51
N TYR A 232 3.02 16.66 -2.59
CA TYR A 232 2.08 15.77 -1.91
C TYR A 232 0.88 15.39 -2.79
N LEU A 233 0.69 16.06 -3.94
CA LEU A 233 -0.31 15.69 -4.95
C LEU A 233 0.18 14.60 -5.92
N TYR A 234 1.47 14.24 -5.89
CA TYR A 234 1.99 13.24 -6.82
C TYR A 234 1.35 11.87 -6.58
N GLY A 235 0.77 11.29 -7.63
CA GLY A 235 -0.04 10.06 -7.56
C GLY A 235 -1.54 10.30 -7.33
N LEU A 236 -1.97 11.55 -7.11
CA LEU A 236 -3.35 11.93 -6.84
C LEU A 236 -3.94 12.89 -7.86
N ALA A 237 -3.14 13.88 -8.29
CA ALA A 237 -3.59 14.92 -9.19
C ALA A 237 -2.42 15.54 -9.98
N LEU A 238 -2.78 16.29 -11.01
CA LEU A 238 -1.85 16.96 -11.91
C LEU A 238 -2.20 18.43 -12.07
N VAL A 239 -1.17 19.26 -12.09
CA VAL A 239 -1.30 20.68 -12.44
C VAL A 239 -1.24 20.81 -13.96
N THR A 240 -2.35 21.19 -14.57
CA THR A 240 -2.50 21.39 -16.02
C THR A 240 -2.76 22.87 -16.34
N TYR A 241 -2.58 23.25 -17.60
CA TYR A 241 -2.96 24.58 -18.07
C TYR A 241 -4.17 24.46 -18.99
N ASN A 242 -5.30 25.04 -18.59
CA ASN A 242 -6.51 25.10 -19.38
C ASN A 242 -6.42 26.28 -20.34
N THR A 243 -6.21 26.01 -21.62
CA THR A 243 -6.06 27.04 -22.66
C THR A 243 -7.36 27.79 -22.93
N SER A 244 -8.52 27.16 -22.77
CA SER A 244 -9.82 27.81 -22.97
C SER A 244 -10.15 28.81 -21.86
N LYS A 245 -9.80 28.49 -20.61
CA LYS A 245 -9.99 29.38 -19.44
C LYS A 245 -8.78 30.27 -19.13
N MET A 246 -7.68 30.07 -19.86
CA MET A 246 -6.40 30.78 -19.66
C MET A 246 -5.84 30.68 -18.22
N GLN A 247 -6.09 29.58 -17.51
CA GLN A 247 -5.73 29.40 -16.09
C GLN A 247 -5.07 28.04 -15.83
N LYS A 248 -4.40 27.93 -14.67
CA LYS A 248 -3.91 26.63 -14.17
C LYS A 248 -5.03 25.93 -13.41
N GLU A 249 -5.14 24.63 -13.59
CA GLU A 249 -6.11 23.79 -12.88
C GLU A 249 -5.37 22.64 -12.19
N ILE A 250 -5.94 22.17 -11.08
CA ILE A 250 -5.60 20.88 -10.48
C ILE A 250 -6.65 19.89 -10.95
N VAL A 251 -6.19 18.84 -11.64
CA VAL A 251 -7.03 17.79 -12.21
C VAL A 251 -6.71 16.47 -11.51
N SER A 252 -7.73 15.84 -10.96
CA SER A 252 -7.66 14.51 -10.34
C SER A 252 -7.08 13.52 -11.35
N CYS A 253 -6.07 12.79 -10.90
CA CYS A 253 -5.43 11.72 -11.63
C CYS A 253 -4.92 10.70 -10.61
N PRO A 254 -5.82 9.91 -10.01
CA PRO A 254 -5.42 8.88 -9.06
C PRO A 254 -4.63 7.79 -9.78
N GLU A 255 -3.55 7.35 -9.16
CA GLU A 255 -2.70 6.29 -9.73
C GLU A 255 -3.44 4.94 -9.92
N ALA A 256 -4.47 4.70 -9.11
CA ALA A 256 -5.31 3.51 -9.17
C ALA A 256 -6.18 3.46 -10.44
N ASP A 257 -6.53 4.61 -11.02
CA ASP A 257 -7.42 4.70 -12.18
C ASP A 257 -6.68 4.44 -13.51
N LEU A 258 -5.35 4.39 -13.47
CA LEU A 258 -4.51 4.20 -14.65
C LEU A 258 -4.38 2.71 -15.03
N PRO A 259 -4.09 2.40 -16.31
CA PRO A 259 -3.94 1.03 -16.79
C PRO A 259 -2.94 0.19 -15.98
N ASN A 260 -3.24 -1.09 -15.74
CA ASN A 260 -2.33 -2.02 -15.06
C ASN A 260 -1.22 -2.59 -15.96
N ASN A 261 -0.99 -1.95 -17.12
CA ASN A 261 0.11 -2.26 -18.04
C ASN A 261 1.05 -1.05 -18.09
N ILE A 262 2.35 -1.27 -17.84
CA ILE A 262 3.34 -0.19 -17.80
C ILE A 262 3.43 0.61 -19.11
N HIS A 263 3.27 -0.03 -20.26
CA HIS A 263 3.36 0.63 -21.55
C HIS A 263 2.17 1.55 -21.77
N ASP A 264 0.95 1.04 -21.57
CA ASP A 264 -0.29 1.79 -21.78
C ASP A 264 -0.41 2.94 -20.77
N ARG A 265 -0.05 2.66 -19.51
CA ARG A 265 0.02 3.68 -18.46
C ARG A 265 0.98 4.81 -18.78
N LEU A 266 2.21 4.51 -19.20
CA LEU A 266 3.17 5.55 -19.56
C LEU A 266 2.71 6.34 -20.79
N ASN A 267 2.08 5.67 -21.77
CA ASN A 267 1.50 6.36 -22.92
C ASN A 267 0.42 7.37 -22.47
N GLU A 268 -0.51 6.95 -21.61
CA GLU A 268 -1.56 7.82 -21.07
C GLU A 268 -0.98 8.99 -20.28
N LEU A 269 -0.06 8.74 -19.34
CA LEU A 269 0.63 9.78 -18.57
C LEU A 269 1.33 10.81 -19.48
N PHE A 270 1.97 10.34 -20.56
CA PHE A 270 2.64 11.23 -21.52
C PHE A 270 1.69 12.00 -22.43
N GLN A 271 0.45 11.53 -22.64
CA GLN A 271 -0.61 12.32 -23.29
C GLN A 271 -1.13 13.42 -22.37
N ILE A 272 -1.30 13.12 -21.09
CA ILE A 272 -1.78 14.11 -20.10
C ILE A 272 -0.72 15.20 -19.88
N LYS A 273 0.56 14.81 -19.77
CA LYS A 273 1.68 15.72 -19.57
C LYS A 273 2.91 15.23 -20.34
N ALA A 274 3.46 16.07 -21.22
CA ALA A 274 4.52 15.66 -22.14
C ALA A 274 5.88 15.36 -21.48
N LYS A 275 6.19 15.99 -20.33
CA LYS A 275 7.49 15.91 -19.67
C LYS A 275 7.32 15.81 -18.16
N TRP A 276 7.93 14.79 -17.57
CA TRP A 276 7.85 14.50 -16.13
C TRP A 276 9.23 14.45 -15.50
N THR A 277 9.38 14.94 -14.28
CA THR A 277 10.56 14.61 -13.48
C THR A 277 10.44 13.19 -12.91
N VAL A 278 11.53 12.66 -12.34
CA VAL A 278 11.52 11.33 -11.70
C VAL A 278 10.56 11.35 -10.51
N GLU A 279 10.60 12.41 -9.70
CA GLU A 279 9.79 12.58 -8.50
C GLU A 279 8.29 12.62 -8.85
N GLU A 280 7.92 13.36 -9.89
CA GLU A 280 6.53 13.49 -10.34
C GLU A 280 5.95 12.16 -10.84
N ILE A 281 6.72 11.39 -11.64
CA ILE A 281 6.22 10.16 -12.27
C ILE A 281 6.33 8.94 -11.36
N THR A 282 7.23 8.96 -10.36
CA THR A 282 7.51 7.80 -9.49
C THR A 282 6.24 7.21 -8.89
N PRO A 283 5.36 7.98 -8.21
CA PRO A 283 4.17 7.40 -7.59
C PRO A 283 3.30 6.65 -8.59
N TYR A 284 3.22 7.14 -9.84
CA TYR A 284 2.40 6.55 -10.89
C TYR A 284 2.90 5.20 -11.43
N ILE A 285 4.20 4.89 -11.29
CA ILE A 285 4.79 3.69 -11.90
C ILE A 285 5.55 2.79 -10.91
N MET A 286 5.66 3.19 -9.65
CA MET A 286 6.42 2.47 -8.63
C MET A 286 5.92 1.03 -8.43
N ARG A 287 4.62 0.77 -8.61
CA ARG A 287 4.05 -0.58 -8.51
C ARG A 287 4.62 -1.59 -9.51
N PHE A 288 5.21 -1.14 -10.62
CA PHE A 288 5.83 -2.00 -11.63
C PHE A 288 7.30 -2.31 -11.33
N THR A 289 7.83 -1.86 -10.19
CA THR A 289 9.23 -2.10 -9.82
C THR A 289 9.41 -3.48 -9.19
N LYS A 290 10.48 -4.18 -9.59
CA LYS A 290 10.84 -5.51 -9.02
C LYS A 290 12.33 -5.78 -9.16
N GLY A 291 13.00 -6.05 -8.03
CA GLY A 291 14.44 -6.35 -8.00
C GLY A 291 15.26 -5.26 -8.69
N ALA A 292 16.05 -5.62 -9.70
CA ALA A 292 16.84 -4.68 -10.49
C ALA A 292 16.01 -3.71 -11.35
N MET A 293 14.73 -4.01 -11.60
CA MET A 293 13.82 -3.13 -12.34
C MET A 293 13.27 -2.03 -11.42
N ASN A 294 14.07 -1.01 -11.12
CA ASN A 294 13.62 0.17 -10.38
C ASN A 294 12.98 1.23 -11.30
N VAL A 295 12.47 2.32 -10.74
CA VAL A 295 11.83 3.42 -11.49
C VAL A 295 12.73 3.94 -12.62
N ASN A 296 14.01 4.20 -12.35
CA ASN A 296 14.95 4.69 -13.36
C ASN A 296 15.17 3.67 -14.49
N ALA A 297 15.22 2.37 -14.17
CA ALA A 297 15.30 1.30 -15.15
C ALA A 297 14.04 1.24 -16.03
N LEU A 298 12.85 1.36 -15.44
CA LEU A 298 11.58 1.46 -16.18
C LEU A 298 11.58 2.65 -17.13
N LEU A 299 11.95 3.84 -16.64
CA LEU A 299 11.99 5.05 -17.45
C LEU A 299 13.02 4.96 -18.58
N THR A 300 14.19 4.35 -18.34
CA THR A 300 15.20 4.12 -19.38
C THR A 300 14.68 3.15 -20.46
N LYS A 301 13.92 2.12 -20.05
CA LYS A 301 13.37 1.12 -20.95
C LYS A 301 12.18 1.64 -21.76
N TYR A 302 11.32 2.47 -21.20
CA TYR A 302 10.02 2.84 -21.80
C TYR A 302 9.85 4.31 -22.16
N ALA A 303 10.74 5.21 -21.72
CA ALA A 303 10.65 6.65 -21.97
C ALA A 303 11.90 7.20 -22.65
N ARG A 304 11.83 8.46 -23.10
CA ARG A 304 12.96 9.24 -23.60
C ARG A 304 13.38 10.26 -22.56
N CYS A 305 14.67 10.26 -22.21
CA CYS A 305 15.26 11.24 -21.32
C CYS A 305 15.61 12.52 -22.10
N SER A 306 15.34 13.67 -21.49
CA SER A 306 15.82 14.99 -21.92
C SER A 306 16.28 15.75 -20.69
N THR A 307 17.25 16.67 -20.85
CA THR A 307 17.76 17.46 -19.73
C THR A 307 17.51 18.94 -20.02
N LYS A 308 16.94 19.65 -19.05
CA LYS A 308 16.75 21.11 -19.12
C LYS A 308 17.19 21.70 -17.79
N ASN A 309 18.14 22.64 -17.83
CA ASN A 309 18.71 23.29 -16.64
C ASN A 309 19.23 22.30 -15.59
N GLY A 310 19.89 21.21 -16.01
CA GLY A 310 20.42 20.18 -15.12
C GLY A 310 19.37 19.19 -14.58
N ILE A 311 18.09 19.44 -14.78
CA ILE A 311 16.99 18.55 -14.35
C ILE A 311 16.65 17.58 -15.48
N LYS A 312 16.56 16.28 -15.15
CA LYS A 312 16.14 15.24 -16.08
C LYS A 312 14.62 15.20 -16.19
N TYR A 313 14.14 15.11 -17.42
CA TYR A 313 12.73 14.97 -17.77
C TYR A 313 12.54 13.74 -18.66
N TYR A 314 11.45 13.03 -18.43
CA TYR A 314 11.06 11.85 -19.19
C TYR A 314 9.75 12.11 -19.94
N GLY A 315 9.70 11.66 -21.19
CA GLY A 315 8.53 11.76 -22.06
C GLY A 315 8.42 10.58 -23.02
N SER A 316 7.41 10.59 -23.88
CA SER A 316 7.20 9.51 -24.85
C SER A 316 8.40 9.30 -25.78
N LYS A 317 8.75 8.03 -26.05
CA LYS A 317 9.80 7.66 -27.01
C LYS A 317 9.50 8.12 -28.43
N HIS A 318 8.22 8.14 -28.80
CA HIS A 318 7.75 8.48 -30.15
C HIS A 318 7.14 9.89 -30.24
N GLY A 319 7.39 10.75 -29.26
CA GLY A 319 6.90 12.13 -29.26
C GLY A 319 7.59 12.99 -30.32
N LYS A 320 6.80 13.58 -31.21
CA LYS A 320 7.18 14.72 -32.05
C LYS A 320 7.52 15.94 -31.18
#